data_AF-A0A6A4HHZ8-F1
#
_entry.id   AF-A0A6A4HHZ8-F1
#
_cell.length_a   1.000
_cell.length_b   1.000
_cell.length_c   1.000
_cell.angle_alpha   90.00
_cell.angle_beta   90.00
_cell.angle_gamma   90.00
#
_symmetry.space_group_name_H-M   'P 1'
#
loop_
_entity.id
_entity.type
_entity.pdbx_description
1 polymer ?
#
loop_
_entity_poly.entity_id
_entity_poly.type
_entity_poly.pdbx_seq_one_letter_code
_entity_poly.pdbx_strand_id
1 'polypeptide(L)'
;MSELGDRNANPEYQRIGMELQELTIDFLYKDRPHPPSGYLSLSASSNPISAEAPNSYTPGTYVNYAYRSADGSNYNTLLPSMGQASTPYARSDPGALQTNLKNLPDVSLVFDTLLKRPSKADGKDVEADGFTPHPGGVSSLLFALADIITSSTRISRILQSTMHPHTSI
;
A
#
# COMPACT_ATOMS: atom_id res chain seq x y z
N MET A 1 45.94 4.54 -15.34
CA MET A 1 44.56 4.07 -15.12
C MET A 1 44.06 4.86 -13.91
N SER A 2 43.45 6.02 -14.15
CA SER A 2 43.05 6.96 -13.09
C SER A 2 41.76 6.48 -12.43
N GLU A 3 41.71 6.51 -11.10
CA GLU A 3 40.52 6.11 -10.34
C GLU A 3 39.40 7.15 -10.47
N LEU A 4 38.17 6.65 -10.58
CA LEU A 4 36.95 7.45 -10.70
C LEU A 4 36.68 8.14 -9.35
N GLY A 5 36.99 9.44 -9.27
CA GLY A 5 36.87 10.25 -8.05
C GLY A 5 38.12 11.05 -7.68
N ASP A 6 39.21 10.90 -8.43
CA ASP A 6 40.43 11.69 -8.22
C ASP A 6 40.19 13.17 -8.55
N ARG A 7 40.23 14.01 -7.51
CA ARG A 7 40.05 15.47 -7.58
C ARG A 7 41.15 16.18 -8.40
N ASN A 8 42.24 15.49 -8.72
CA ASN A 8 43.35 16.00 -9.53
C ASN A 8 43.31 15.54 -11.00
N ALA A 9 42.26 14.84 -11.44
CA ALA A 9 42.12 14.45 -12.84
C ALA A 9 41.83 15.66 -13.76
N ASN A 10 42.27 15.59 -15.01
CA ASN A 10 42.01 16.63 -16.02
C ASN A 10 40.49 16.85 -16.15
N PRO A 11 39.99 18.11 -16.09
CA PRO A 11 38.57 18.44 -16.04
C PRO A 11 37.75 17.86 -17.21
N GLU A 12 38.36 17.67 -18.38
CA GLU A 12 37.72 17.05 -19.55
C GLU A 12 37.30 15.60 -19.29
N TYR A 13 38.15 14.80 -18.63
CA TYR A 13 37.83 13.39 -18.31
C TYR A 13 36.78 13.26 -17.22
N GLN A 14 36.70 14.23 -16.31
CA GLN A 14 35.65 14.28 -15.29
C GLN A 14 34.29 14.52 -15.95
N ARG A 15 34.21 15.44 -16.91
CA ARG A 15 32.98 15.73 -17.65
C ARG A 15 32.50 14.51 -18.44
N ILE A 16 33.39 13.85 -19.17
CA ILE A 16 33.07 12.63 -19.92
C ILE A 16 32.65 11.49 -18.97
N GLY A 17 33.30 11.37 -17.81
CA GLY A 17 32.93 10.40 -16.78
C GLY A 17 31.53 10.63 -16.22
N MET A 18 31.15 11.89 -15.98
CA MET A 18 29.81 12.27 -15.54
C MET A 18 28.74 11.99 -16.60
N GLU A 19 29.00 12.31 -17.87
CA GLU A 19 28.08 12.02 -18.98
C GLU A 19 27.88 10.50 -19.17
N LEU A 20 28.96 9.71 -19.09
CA LEU A 20 28.87 8.25 -19.16
C LEU A 20 28.15 7.65 -17.96
N GLN A 21 28.35 8.22 -16.77
CA GLN A 21 27.63 7.82 -15.56
C GLN A 21 26.14 8.10 -15.71
N GLU A 22 25.76 9.29 -16.17
CA GLU A 22 24.36 9.66 -16.40
C GLU A 22 23.71 8.73 -17.43
N LEU A 23 24.40 8.45 -18.54
CA LEU A 23 23.92 7.53 -19.57
C LEU A 23 23.76 6.10 -19.04
N THR A 24 24.69 5.63 -18.21
CA THR A 24 24.61 4.31 -17.58
C THR A 24 23.45 4.24 -16.60
N ILE A 25 23.23 5.29 -15.81
CA ILE A 25 22.10 5.38 -14.86
C ILE A 25 20.77 5.39 -15.64
N ASP A 26 20.65 6.16 -16.73
CA ASP A 26 19.45 6.23 -17.56
C ASP A 26 19.15 4.90 -18.26
N PHE A 27 20.19 4.22 -18.77
CA PHE A 27 20.06 2.88 -19.33
C PHE A 27 19.57 1.87 -18.27
N LEU A 28 20.19 1.86 -17.08
CA LEU A 28 19.80 0.98 -15.97
C LEU A 28 18.40 1.29 -15.45
N TYR A 29 17.98 2.55 -15.47
CA TYR A 29 16.64 2.98 -15.05
C TYR A 29 15.55 2.49 -16.01
N LYS A 30 15.83 2.49 -17.32
CA LYS A 30 14.91 2.07 -18.38
C LYS A 30 14.88 0.55 -18.61
N ASP A 31 16.01 -0.14 -18.43
CA ASP A 31 16.15 -1.57 -18.75
C ASP A 31 15.65 -2.49 -17.62
N ARG A 32 15.71 -2.01 -16.37
CA ARG A 32 15.18 -2.80 -15.24
C ARG A 32 13.65 -2.69 -15.24
N PRO A 33 12.93 -3.81 -15.04
CA PRO A 33 11.49 -3.75 -14.78
C PRO A 33 11.29 -3.02 -13.46
N HIS A 34 11.14 -1.69 -13.52
CA HIS A 34 10.73 -0.93 -12.35
C HIS A 34 9.34 -1.43 -11.97
N PRO A 35 9.06 -1.68 -10.68
CA PRO A 35 7.69 -1.94 -10.26
C PRO A 35 6.87 -0.76 -10.78
N PRO A 36 5.83 -0.97 -11.61
CA PRO A 36 4.98 0.10 -12.11
C PRO A 36 4.66 1.06 -10.96
N SER A 37 4.78 2.36 -11.19
CA SER A 37 4.44 3.39 -10.21
C SER A 37 3.01 3.25 -9.63
N GLY A 38 2.18 2.37 -10.19
CA GLY A 38 0.91 1.90 -9.63
C GLY A 38 1.00 1.08 -8.32
N TYR A 39 2.17 0.63 -7.87
CA TYR A 39 2.34 0.07 -6.51
C TYR A 39 2.28 1.17 -5.43
N LEU A 40 2.76 2.35 -5.78
CA LEU A 40 2.72 3.53 -4.93
C LEU A 40 1.43 4.27 -5.23
N SER A 41 0.37 3.95 -4.49
CA SER A 41 -0.87 4.72 -4.53
C SER A 41 -0.68 6.07 -3.83
N LEU A 42 0.16 6.94 -4.42
CA LEU A 42 0.41 8.27 -3.89
C LEU A 42 -0.74 9.18 -4.35
N SER A 43 -1.42 9.77 -3.37
CA SER A 43 -2.40 10.82 -3.62
C SER A 43 -1.71 12.00 -4.31
N ALA A 44 -2.25 12.47 -5.42
CA ALA A 44 -1.75 13.62 -6.19
C ALA A 44 -1.72 14.95 -5.40
N SER A 45 -2.20 14.95 -4.15
CA SER A 45 -2.27 16.12 -3.27
C SER A 45 -1.03 16.33 -2.38
N SER A 46 0.00 15.48 -2.47
CA SER A 46 1.24 15.73 -1.72
C SER A 46 2.07 16.81 -2.43
N ASN A 47 1.84 18.07 -2.08
CA ASN A 47 2.86 19.10 -2.32
C ASN A 47 4.17 18.58 -1.69
N PRO A 48 5.27 18.45 -2.45
CA PRO A 48 6.54 18.06 -1.85
C PRO A 48 6.88 19.12 -0.79
N ILE A 49 6.95 18.70 0.47
CA ILE A 49 7.57 19.55 1.48
C ILE A 49 9.05 19.61 1.09
N SER A 50 9.55 20.83 0.86
CA SER A 50 10.97 21.07 0.60
C SER A 50 11.82 20.23 1.55
N ALA A 51 12.78 19.49 1.00
CA ALA A 51 13.76 18.72 1.77
C ALA A 51 14.75 19.60 2.56
N GLU A 52 14.47 20.89 2.69
CA GLU A 52 15.11 21.72 3.70
C GLU A 52 14.55 21.32 5.05
N ALA A 53 15.43 20.82 5.92
CA ALA A 53 15.17 20.77 7.34
C ALA A 53 14.59 22.14 7.78
N PRO A 54 13.59 22.20 8.67
CA PRO A 54 13.12 23.48 9.18
C PRO A 54 14.27 24.16 9.94
N ASN A 55 15.01 25.02 9.23
CA ASN A 55 16.15 25.78 9.73
C ASN A 55 15.69 26.96 10.59
N SER A 56 14.74 26.77 11.49
CA SER A 56 14.46 27.68 12.61
C SER A 56 13.27 27.18 13.39
N TYR A 57 13.52 26.58 14.56
CA TYR A 57 12.51 26.54 15.61
C TYR A 57 12.15 27.99 15.97
N THR A 58 10.97 28.45 15.56
CA THR A 58 10.39 29.68 16.11
C THR A 58 9.65 29.29 17.39
N PRO A 59 10.00 29.86 18.56
CA PRO A 59 9.28 29.58 19.80
C PRO A 59 7.79 29.93 19.62
N GLY A 60 6.91 28.95 19.82
CA GLY A 60 5.45 29.11 19.66
C GLY A 60 4.86 28.46 18.40
N THR A 61 5.67 28.01 17.43
CA THR A 61 5.19 27.18 16.30
C THR A 61 5.28 25.69 16.63
N TYR A 62 4.18 24.96 16.41
CA TYR A 62 4.13 23.51 16.58
C TYR A 62 4.95 22.81 15.49
N VAL A 63 5.83 21.90 15.89
CA VAL A 63 6.54 21.00 14.97
C VAL A 63 5.54 19.96 14.46
N ASN A 64 5.28 19.95 13.15
CA ASN A 64 4.21 19.18 12.52
C ASN A 64 4.29 17.66 12.71
N TYR A 65 5.45 17.12 13.08
CA TYR A 65 5.71 15.69 13.31
C TYR A 65 6.05 15.35 14.77
N ALA A 66 5.93 16.30 15.71
CA ALA A 66 6.23 16.04 17.12
C ALA A 66 5.15 15.21 17.84
N TYR A 67 3.96 15.10 17.25
CA TYR A 67 2.83 14.35 17.81
C TYR A 67 2.17 13.50 16.73
N ARG A 68 1.43 12.47 17.18
CA ARG A 68 0.60 11.67 16.30
C ARG A 68 -0.68 12.43 15.99
N SER A 69 -0.81 12.85 14.74
CA SER A 69 -2.05 13.43 14.21
C SER A 69 -3.19 12.40 14.27
N ALA A 70 -4.41 12.89 14.47
CA ALA A 70 -5.62 12.07 14.52
C ALA A 70 -6.03 11.51 13.15
N ASP A 71 -5.60 12.17 12.07
CA ASP A 71 -5.86 11.78 10.69
C ASP A 71 -4.75 10.89 10.09
N GLY A 72 -3.65 10.66 10.82
CA GLY A 72 -2.51 9.86 10.37
C GLY A 72 -1.54 10.58 9.41
N SER A 73 -1.69 11.90 9.21
CA SER A 73 -0.78 12.71 8.39
C SER A 73 0.57 12.98 9.06
N ASN A 74 1.59 13.32 8.26
CA ASN A 74 2.91 13.79 8.70
C ASN A 74 3.74 12.78 9.52
N TYR A 75 3.45 11.47 9.40
CA TYR A 75 4.28 10.43 10.03
C TYR A 75 5.58 10.18 9.27
N ASN A 76 5.58 10.42 7.97
CA ASN A 76 6.76 10.39 7.13
C ASN A 76 7.08 11.83 6.70
N THR A 77 8.30 12.29 6.98
CA THR A 77 8.76 13.65 6.65
C THR A 77 8.90 13.86 5.14
N LEU A 78 9.22 12.81 4.39
CA LEU A 78 9.35 12.85 2.93
C LEU A 78 7.99 12.75 2.23
N LEU A 79 7.07 12.00 2.81
CA LEU A 79 5.73 11.74 2.24
C LEU A 79 4.64 11.93 3.32
N PRO A 80 4.24 13.18 3.60
CA PRO A 80 3.32 13.51 4.69
C PRO A 80 1.92 12.90 4.55
N SER A 81 1.49 12.60 3.33
CA SER A 81 0.18 11.97 3.06
C SER A 81 0.19 10.45 3.24
N MET A 82 1.34 9.83 3.51
CA MET A 82 1.44 8.37 3.66
C MET A 82 0.76 7.91 4.95
N GLY A 83 -0.21 7.00 4.82
CA GLY A 83 -0.95 6.46 5.98
C GLY A 83 -2.04 7.38 6.52
N GLN A 84 -2.31 8.52 5.85
CA GLN A 84 -3.40 9.41 6.20
C GLN A 84 -4.76 8.74 5.91
N ALA A 85 -5.79 9.08 6.69
CA ALA A 85 -7.17 8.64 6.43
C ALA A 85 -7.64 9.03 5.01
N SER A 86 -8.56 8.25 4.46
CA SER A 86 -9.08 8.43 3.08
C SER A 86 -8.05 8.28 1.97
N THR A 87 -6.89 7.70 2.26
CA THR A 87 -5.91 7.33 1.23
C THR A 87 -6.21 5.94 0.65
N PRO A 88 -5.91 5.71 -0.63
CA PRO A 88 -6.11 4.41 -1.26
C PRO A 88 -5.20 3.33 -0.64
N TYR A 89 -5.73 2.10 -0.53
CA TYR A 89 -4.95 0.95 -0.04
C TYR A 89 -3.82 0.59 -1.01
N ALA A 90 -2.65 0.30 -0.44
CA ALA A 90 -1.54 -0.29 -1.19
C ALA A 90 -1.95 -1.62 -1.82
N ARG A 91 -1.44 -1.90 -3.02
CA ARG A 91 -1.67 -3.16 -3.75
C ARG A 91 -0.34 -3.89 -3.92
N SER A 92 -0.31 -5.18 -3.60
CA SER A 92 0.90 -6.02 -3.76
C SER A 92 1.00 -6.69 -5.13
N ASP A 93 -0.07 -6.66 -5.92
CA ASP A 93 -0.15 -7.24 -7.26
C ASP A 93 -0.80 -6.19 -8.19
N PRO A 94 -0.34 -5.99 -9.43
CA PRO A 94 -1.11 -5.29 -10.45
C PRO A 94 -2.56 -5.77 -10.44
N GLY A 95 -3.50 -4.83 -10.40
CA GLY A 95 -4.92 -5.17 -10.33
C GLY A 95 -5.31 -6.11 -11.47
N ALA A 96 -5.95 -7.22 -11.15
CA ALA A 96 -6.46 -8.16 -12.14
C ALA A 96 -7.32 -7.39 -13.15
N LEU A 97 -6.81 -7.29 -14.37
CA LEU A 97 -7.48 -6.61 -15.46
C LEU A 97 -8.76 -7.39 -15.76
N GLN A 98 -9.90 -6.89 -15.26
CA GLN A 98 -11.25 -7.25 -15.69
C GLN A 98 -11.47 -8.76 -15.86
N THR A 99 -11.42 -9.54 -14.79
CA THR A 99 -12.03 -10.87 -14.83
C THR A 99 -13.51 -10.70 -15.18
N ASN A 100 -13.95 -11.35 -16.25
CA ASN A 100 -15.33 -11.26 -16.70
C ASN A 100 -16.23 -11.83 -15.58
N LEU A 101 -16.99 -10.97 -14.91
CA LEU A 101 -17.84 -11.34 -13.77
C LEU A 101 -18.85 -12.44 -14.12
N LYS A 102 -19.17 -12.63 -15.40
CA LYS A 102 -20.08 -13.69 -15.87
C LYS A 102 -19.46 -15.08 -15.82
N ASN A 103 -18.13 -15.17 -15.80
CA ASN A 103 -17.41 -16.44 -15.71
C ASN A 103 -17.20 -16.89 -14.27
N LEU A 104 -17.55 -16.06 -13.28
CA LEU A 104 -17.46 -16.42 -11.87
C LEU A 104 -18.74 -17.18 -11.45
N PRO A 105 -18.61 -18.22 -10.62
CA PRO A 105 -19.77 -18.87 -10.01
C PRO A 105 -20.54 -17.87 -9.15
N ASP A 106 -21.84 -18.14 -8.96
CA ASP A 106 -22.69 -17.34 -8.09
C ASP A 106 -22.14 -17.30 -6.66
N VAL A 107 -22.18 -16.12 -6.04
CA VAL A 107 -21.59 -15.89 -4.71
C VAL A 107 -22.32 -16.70 -3.65
N SER A 108 -23.64 -16.85 -3.78
CA SER A 108 -24.44 -17.69 -2.88
C SER A 108 -24.01 -19.16 -2.98
N LEU A 109 -23.77 -19.66 -4.19
CA LEU A 109 -23.29 -21.02 -4.38
C LEU A 109 -21.90 -21.23 -3.77
N VAL A 110 -20.96 -20.28 -3.93
CA VAL A 110 -19.63 -20.36 -3.32
C VAL A 110 -19.73 -20.36 -1.79
N PHE A 111 -20.58 -19.52 -1.21
CA PHE A 111 -20.80 -19.48 0.23
C PHE A 111 -21.38 -20.81 0.75
N ASP A 112 -22.44 -21.31 0.12
CA ASP A 112 -23.11 -22.53 0.54
C ASP A 112 -22.25 -23.79 0.40
N THR A 113 -21.35 -23.81 -0.59
CA THR A 113 -20.47 -24.96 -0.85
C THR A 113 -19.19 -24.96 -0.04
N LEU A 114 -18.58 -23.79 0.23
CA LEU A 114 -17.26 -23.71 0.86
C LEU A 114 -17.26 -23.10 2.27
N LEU A 115 -18.11 -22.13 2.54
CA LEU A 115 -18.04 -21.32 3.76
C LEU A 115 -19.14 -21.66 4.78
N LYS A 116 -20.22 -22.31 4.32
CA LYS A 116 -21.28 -22.76 5.21
C LYS A 116 -20.73 -23.77 6.19
N ARG A 117 -20.96 -23.49 7.48
CA ARG A 117 -20.60 -24.43 8.55
C ARG A 117 -21.33 -25.77 8.32
N PRO A 118 -20.62 -26.91 8.35
CA PRO A 118 -21.25 -28.21 8.14
C PRO A 118 -22.26 -28.47 9.26
N SER A 119 -23.45 -28.96 8.91
CA SER A 119 -24.50 -29.26 9.88
C SER A 119 -24.39 -30.67 10.48
N LYS A 120 -23.47 -31.50 9.96
CA LYS A 120 -23.21 -32.87 10.43
C LYS A 120 -21.73 -33.01 10.76
N ALA A 121 -21.46 -33.68 11.87
CA ALA A 121 -20.11 -34.01 12.31
C ALA A 121 -19.55 -35.15 11.44
N ASP A 122 -19.12 -34.83 10.22
CA ASP A 122 -18.53 -35.83 9.30
C ASP A 122 -17.02 -36.03 9.55
N GLY A 123 -16.54 -35.78 10.78
CA GLY A 123 -15.13 -35.87 11.17
C GLY A 123 -14.90 -36.20 12.64
N LYS A 124 -13.74 -36.80 12.95
CA LYS A 124 -13.36 -37.33 14.28
C LYS A 124 -13.25 -36.25 15.37
N ASP A 125 -13.07 -34.99 14.98
CA ASP A 125 -12.80 -33.86 15.87
C ASP A 125 -13.86 -32.74 15.73
N VAL A 126 -15.06 -33.09 15.24
CA VAL A 126 -16.17 -32.16 15.02
C VAL A 126 -17.27 -32.42 16.05
N GLU A 127 -17.64 -31.39 16.80
CA GLU A 127 -18.74 -31.46 17.77
C GLU A 127 -20.09 -31.70 17.05
N ALA A 128 -21.09 -32.20 17.78
CA ALA A 128 -22.41 -32.54 17.21
C ALA A 128 -23.14 -31.36 16.52
N ASP A 129 -22.72 -30.12 16.82
CA ASP A 129 -23.21 -28.87 16.23
C ASP A 129 -22.40 -28.41 15.00
N GLY A 130 -21.45 -29.23 14.53
CA GLY A 130 -20.57 -28.90 13.40
C GLY A 130 -19.44 -27.94 13.76
N PHE A 131 -19.09 -27.79 15.04
CA PHE A 131 -17.94 -26.97 15.46
C PHE A 131 -16.64 -27.75 15.28
N THR A 132 -15.67 -27.15 14.60
CA THR A 132 -14.30 -27.65 14.59
C THR A 132 -13.44 -26.70 15.42
N PRO A 133 -12.97 -27.10 16.62
CA PRO A 133 -12.08 -26.27 17.41
C PRO A 133 -10.75 -26.06 16.67
N HIS A 134 -10.14 -24.89 16.86
CA HIS A 134 -8.85 -24.62 16.24
C HIS A 134 -7.77 -25.59 16.78
N PRO A 135 -6.96 -26.23 15.90
CA PRO A 135 -6.03 -27.29 16.31
C PRO A 135 -4.94 -26.80 17.29
N GLY A 136 -4.60 -25.52 17.24
CA GLY A 136 -3.66 -24.87 18.18
C GLY A 136 -4.29 -24.33 19.46
N GLY A 137 -5.59 -24.55 19.71
CA GLY A 137 -6.26 -24.11 20.94
C GLY A 137 -6.29 -22.59 21.14
N VAL A 138 -6.34 -21.80 20.07
CA VAL A 138 -6.41 -20.34 20.17
C VAL A 138 -7.71 -19.92 20.85
N SER A 139 -7.62 -18.95 21.77
CA SER A 139 -8.77 -18.47 22.52
C SER A 139 -9.64 -17.53 21.68
N SER A 140 -10.94 -17.49 22.00
CA SER A 140 -11.88 -16.53 21.40
C SER A 140 -11.49 -15.07 21.65
N LEU A 141 -10.74 -14.79 22.73
CA LEU A 141 -10.22 -13.46 23.05
C LEU A 141 -9.19 -12.99 22.01
N LEU A 142 -8.32 -13.87 21.52
CA LEU A 142 -7.35 -13.52 20.47
C LEU A 142 -8.05 -13.19 19.15
N PHE A 143 -9.15 -13.89 18.84
CA PHE A 143 -9.97 -13.57 17.68
C PHE A 143 -10.68 -12.21 17.82
N ALA A 144 -11.24 -11.91 19.00
CA ALA A 144 -11.83 -10.61 19.29
C ALA A 144 -10.80 -9.47 19.20
N LEU A 145 -9.56 -9.70 19.64
CA LEU A 145 -8.47 -8.73 19.50
C LEU A 145 -8.12 -8.48 18.03
N ALA A 146 -8.09 -9.53 17.20
CA ALA A 146 -7.83 -9.39 15.76
C ALA A 146 -8.90 -8.53 15.06
N ASP A 147 -10.16 -8.62 15.50
CA ASP A 147 -11.25 -7.79 14.97
C ASP A 147 -11.08 -6.29 15.36
N ILE A 148 -10.68 -6.01 16.60
CA ILE A 148 -10.35 -4.65 17.05
C ILE A 148 -9.17 -4.07 16.25
N ILE A 149 -8.13 -4.85 15.99
CA ILE A 149 -6.97 -4.40 15.19
C ILE A 149 -7.37 -4.12 13.74
N THR A 150 -8.20 -4.98 13.15
CA THR A 150 -8.67 -4.84 11.77
C THR A 150 -9.53 -3.58 11.61
N SER A 151 -10.47 -3.35 12.53
CA SER A 151 -11.34 -2.17 12.53
C SER A 151 -10.58 -0.86 12.81
N SER A 152 -9.49 -0.90 13.58
CA SER A 152 -8.61 0.25 13.81
C SER A 152 -7.79 0.64 12.57
N THR A 153 -7.38 -0.35 11.77
CA THR A 153 -6.46 -0.12 10.64
C THR A 153 -7.16 0.06 9.29
N ARG A 154 -8.34 -0.54 9.10
CA ARG A 154 -8.98 -0.64 7.79
C ARG A 154 -10.49 -0.37 7.89
N ILE A 155 -10.93 0.68 7.20
CA ILE A 155 -12.34 0.95 6.93
C ILE A 155 -12.47 1.30 5.45
N SER A 156 -13.01 0.37 4.65
CA SER A 156 -13.19 0.58 3.20
C SER A 156 -14.51 1.26 2.90
N ARG A 157 -14.46 2.44 2.27
CA ARG A 157 -15.64 3.10 1.70
C ARG A 157 -15.96 2.47 0.33
N ILE A 158 -17.08 1.77 0.21
CA ILE A 158 -17.58 1.34 -1.10
C ILE A 158 -18.16 2.58 -1.78
N LEU A 159 -17.43 3.16 -2.74
CA LEU A 159 -18.00 4.15 -3.65
C LEU A 159 -18.97 3.40 -4.56
N GLN A 160 -20.27 3.57 -4.32
CA GLN A 160 -21.27 3.28 -5.34
C GLN A 160 -20.96 4.19 -6.53
N SER A 161 -20.56 3.58 -7.65
CA SER A 161 -20.42 4.26 -8.93
C SER A 161 -21.77 4.87 -9.30
N THR A 162 -21.91 6.19 -9.13
CA THR A 162 -23.07 6.93 -9.65
C THR A 162 -22.92 6.95 -11.17
N MET A 163 -23.60 6.02 -11.82
CA MET A 163 -23.79 5.97 -13.27
C MET A 163 -24.40 7.31 -13.72
N HIS A 164 -23.58 8.21 -14.29
CA HIS A 164 -24.09 9.41 -14.93
C HIS A 164 -24.89 9.01 -16.17
N PRO A 165 -26.17 9.40 -16.30
CA PRO A 165 -26.92 9.14 -17.52
C PRO A 165 -26.33 9.99 -18.65
N HIS A 166 -25.77 9.32 -19.66
CA HIS A 166 -25.45 9.93 -20.95
C HIS A 166 -26.73 10.60 -21.49
N THR A 167 -26.71 11.94 -21.53
CA THR A 167 -27.72 12.71 -22.25
C THR A 167 -27.28 12.74 -23.70
N SER A 168 -28.07 12.11 -24.58
CA SER A 168 -27.98 12.20 -26.02
C SER A 168 -28.56 13.54 -26.47
N ILE A 169 -27.79 14.33 -27.21
CA ILE A 169 -28.26 15.23 -28.27
C ILE A 169 -27.25 15.16 -29.40
#